data_AF-K1U995-F1
#
_entry.id   AF-K1U995-F1
#
_cell.length_a   1.000
_cell.length_b   1.000
_cell.length_c   1.000
_cell.angle_alpha   90.00
_cell.angle_beta   90.00
_cell.angle_gamma   90.00
#
_symmetry.space_group_name_H-M   'P 1'
#
loop_
_entity.id
_entity.type
_entity.pdbx_description
1 polymer ?
#
loop_
_entity_poly.entity_id
_entity_poly.type
_entity_poly.pdbx_seq_one_letter_code
_entity_poly.pdbx_strand_id
1 'polypeptide(L)' 'MTEAIYLEVTEKTEAAKKAGRQVSVSGMLKFLGVSRSGYLAWLHHVPSDTEKRT' A
#
# COMPACT_ATOMS: atom_id res chain seq x y z
N MET A 1 8.33 2.30 7.75
CA MET A 1 7.23 2.46 6.77
C MET A 1 6.08 3.11 7.52
N THR A 2 5.49 4.19 7.01
CA THR A 2 4.47 4.98 7.74
C THR A 2 3.11 4.83 7.06
N GLU A 3 2.03 5.04 7.83
CA GLU A 3 0.64 5.02 7.33
C GLU A 3 0.43 5.98 6.14
N ALA A 4 1.15 7.10 6.13
CA ALA A 4 1.14 8.05 5.02
C ALA A 4 1.53 7.41 3.68
N ILE A 5 2.53 6.53 3.66
CA ILE A 5 2.96 5.88 2.42
C ILE A 5 1.91 4.87 1.94
N TYR A 6 1.26 4.16 2.86
CA TYR A 6 0.18 3.25 2.52
C TYR A 6 -1.03 3.98 1.92
N LEU A 7 -1.44 5.08 2.56
CA LEU A 7 -2.53 5.92 2.06
C LEU A 7 -2.21 6.48 0.68
N GLU A 8 -1.00 7.01 0.49
CA GLU A 8 -0.58 7.57 -0.80
C GLU A 8 -0.55 6.51 -1.91
N VAL A 9 0.00 5.31 -1.63
CA VAL A 9 0.01 4.19 -2.58
C VAL A 9 -1.42 3.77 -2.92
N THR A 10 -2.27 3.59 -1.91
CA THR A 10 -3.65 3.13 -2.07
C THR A 10 -4.47 4.14 -2.86
N GLU A 11 -4.42 5.42 -2.48
CA GLU A 11 -5.13 6.50 -3.15
C GLU A 11 -4.73 6.62 -4.62
N LYS A 12 -3.42 6.58 -4.92
CA LYS A 12 -2.94 6.67 -6.31
C LYS A 12 -3.30 5.45 -7.14
N THR A 13 -3.31 4.26 -6.54
CA THR A 13 -3.76 3.04 -7.24
C THR A 13 -5.25 3.04 -7.54
N GLU A 14 -6.09 3.49 -6.60
CA GLU A 14 -7.53 3.61 -6.79
C GLU A 14 -7.89 4.75 -7.75
N ALA A 15 -7.18 5.89 -7.69
CA ALA A 15 -7.34 6.99 -8.65
C ALA A 15 -6.95 6.57 -10.07
N ALA A 16 -5.85 5.82 -10.23
CA ALA A 16 -5.44 5.29 -11.52
C ALA A 16 -6.47 4.29 -12.08
N LYS A 17 -6.94 3.37 -11.24
CA LYS A 17 -8.00 2.41 -11.57
C LYS A 17 -9.29 3.11 -12.00
N LYS A 18 -9.68 4.18 -11.31
CA LYS A 18 -10.84 5.02 -11.67
C LYS A 18 -10.63 5.76 -12.99
N ALA A 19 -9.39 6.12 -13.33
CA ALA A 19 -9.01 6.72 -14.60
C ALA A 19 -8.84 5.69 -15.75
N GLY A 20 -9.20 4.42 -15.55
CA GLY A 20 -9.07 3.37 -16.55
C GLY A 20 -7.63 2.93 -16.80
N ARG A 21 -6.66 3.39 -15.99
CA ARG A 21 -5.25 2.98 -16.03
C ARG A 21 -4.97 2.01 -14.90
N GLN A 22 -4.60 0.78 -15.22
CA GLN A 22 -4.15 -0.16 -14.18
C GLN A 22 -2.71 0.15 -13.79
N VAL A 23 -2.53 0.77 -12.62
CA VAL A 23 -1.20 0.95 -12.01
C VAL A 23 -1.06 -0.08 -10.90
N SER A 24 -0.05 -0.94 -10.99
CA SER A 24 0.20 -1.93 -9.96
C SER A 24 0.79 -1.28 -8.71
N VAL A 25 0.39 -1.77 -7.53
CA VAL A 25 1.01 -1.42 -6.24
C VAL A 25 2.53 -1.57 -6.32
N SER A 26 3.03 -2.64 -6.95
CA SER A 26 4.48 -2.84 -7.09
C SER A 26 5.17 -1.78 -7.95
N GLY A 27 4.51 -1.25 -8.98
CA GLY A 27 5.03 -0.15 -9.79
C GLY A 27 5.05 1.16 -8.99
N MET A 28 4.00 1.41 -8.21
CA MET A 28 3.90 2.58 -7.35
C MET A 28 4.97 2.57 -6.25
N LEU A 29 5.21 1.41 -5.63
CA LEU A 29 6.26 1.23 -4.63
C LEU A 29 7.65 1.47 -5.23
N LYS A 30 7.92 1.01 -6.45
CA LYS A 30 9.17 1.31 -7.17
C LYS A 30 9.33 2.81 -7.42
N PHE A 31 8.26 3.50 -7.81
CA PHE A 31 8.28 4.95 -8.02
C PHE A 31 8.59 5.72 -6.73
N LEU A 32 8.04 5.26 -5.60
CA LEU A 32 8.26 5.86 -4.28
C LEU A 32 9.59 5.44 -3.62
N GLY A 33 10.41 4.60 -4.27
CA GLY A 33 11.66 4.10 -3.68
C GLY A 33 11.46 3.11 -2.53
N VAL A 34 10.27 2.50 -2.45
CA VAL A 34 9.88 1.59 -1.37
C VAL A 34 10.07 0.14 -1.80
N SER A 35 10.69 -0.65 -0.93
CA SER A 35 10.78 -2.10 -1.15
C SER A 35 9.44 -2.78 -0.88
N ARG A 36 9.09 -3.76 -1.72
CA ARG A 36 7.88 -4.57 -1.55
C ARG A 36 7.86 -5.33 -0.23
N SER A 37 9.01 -5.81 0.23
CA SER A 37 9.16 -6.50 1.51
C SER A 37 8.92 -5.56 2.69
N GLY A 38 9.41 -4.31 2.64
CA GLY A 38 9.17 -3.31 3.68
C GLY A 38 7.69 -2.91 3.77
N TYR A 39 7.02 -2.81 2.61
CA TYR A 39 5.59 -2.55 2.54
C TYR A 39 4.75 -3.70 3.14
N LEU A 40 5.07 -4.95 2.79
CA LEU A 40 4.37 -6.12 3.34
C LEU A 40 4.64 -6.30 4.83
N ALA A 41 5.89 -6.19 5.28
CA ALA A 41 6.23 -6.29 6.70
C ALA A 41 5.47 -5.25 7.54
N TRP A 42 5.33 -4.04 7.01
CA TRP A 42 4.51 -3.01 7.65
C TRP A 42 3.02 -3.35 7.65
N LEU A 43 2.48 -3.85 6.55
CA LEU A 43 1.08 -4.28 6.46
C LEU A 43 0.75 -5.42 7.45
N HIS A 44 1.72 -6.31 7.71
CA HIS A 44 1.61 -7.36 8.72
C HIS A 44 1.86 -6.87 10.16
N HIS A 45 2.55 -5.74 10.34
CA HIS A 45 2.86 -5.17 11.65
C HIS A 45 1.80 -4.16 12.12
N VAL A 46 1.15 -3.46 11.20
CA VAL A 46 -0.10 -2.79 11.52
C VAL A 46 -1.07 -3.90 11.92
N PRO A 47 -1.68 -3.86 13.11
CA PRO A 47 -2.69 -4.82 13.49
C PRO A 47 -3.85 -4.62 12.51
N SER A 48 -3.82 -5.39 11.42
CA SER A 48 -4.91 -5.51 10.48
C SER A 48 -6.11 -5.84 11.37
N ASP A 49 -7.12 -4.97 11.39
CA ASP A 49 -8.27 -4.96 12.33
C ASP A 49 -8.97 -6.33 12.47
N THR A 50 -8.64 -7.27 11.58
CA THR A 50 -8.80 -8.73 11.65
C THR A 50 -8.18 -9.46 12.87
N GLU A 51 -7.27 -8.87 13.64
CA GLU A 51 -6.71 -9.50 14.87
C GLU A 51 -7.39 -8.99 16.16
N LYS A 52 -8.53 -8.29 16.06
CA LYS A 52 -9.43 -8.12 17.21
C LYS A 52 -10.31 -9.36 17.38
N ARG A 53 -9.67 -10.47 17.73
CA ARG A 53 -10.33 -11.63 18.33
C ARG A 53 -9.61 -11.98 19.63
N THR A 54 -9.98 -11.26 20.68
CA THR A 54 -10.29 -11.80 22.02
C THR A 54 -10.85 -10.69 22.89
#